data_AF-A0A957QWA4-F1
#
_entry.id   AF-A0A957QWA4-F1
#
_cell.length_a   1.000
_cell.length_b   1.000
_cell.length_c   1.000
_cell.angle_alpha   90.00
_cell.angle_beta   90.00
_cell.angle_gamma   90.00
#
_symmetry.space_group_name_H-M   'P 1'
#
loop_
_entity.id
_entity.type
_entity.pdbx_description
1 polymer ?
#
loop_
_entity_poly.entity_id
_entity_poly.type
_entity_poly.pdbx_seq_one_letter_code
_entity_poly.pdbx_strand_id
1 'polypeptide(L)'
;MGAHGRNEPAYLALHRSGELQARARQAIACLAQCRFCPRICAVNRLAGETGICKTGRLARVSSSFAHMGEEECLRGWRGSGTIFFA
;
A
#
# COMPACT_ATOMS: atom_id res chain seq x y z
N MET A 1 -38.08 -4.74 -12.86
CA MET A 1 -37.94 -5.21 -11.47
C MET A 1 -36.52 -4.93 -11.03
N GLY A 2 -36.33 -3.82 -10.32
CA GLY A 2 -35.01 -3.36 -9.88
C GLY A 2 -34.64 -3.95 -8.53
N ALA A 3 -33.38 -4.34 -8.39
CA ALA A 3 -32.65 -4.42 -7.14
C ALA A 3 -31.19 -4.05 -7.45
N HIS A 4 -30.65 -3.08 -6.72
CA HIS A 4 -29.28 -2.57 -6.82
C HIS A 4 -28.22 -3.68 -6.77
N GLY A 5 -27.10 -3.53 -7.50
CA GLY A 5 -26.00 -4.50 -7.42
C GLY A 5 -24.58 -4.01 -7.73
N ARG A 6 -24.31 -2.69 -7.77
CA ARG A 6 -22.95 -2.16 -7.97
C ARG A 6 -22.25 -1.80 -6.65
N ASN A 7 -22.25 -2.73 -5.69
CA ASN A 7 -21.47 -2.58 -4.45
C ASN A 7 -20.19 -3.40 -4.52
N GLU A 8 -19.43 -3.25 -5.60
CA GLU A 8 -18.11 -3.84 -5.69
C GLU A 8 -17.03 -2.85 -5.20
N PRO A 9 -16.10 -3.27 -4.34
CA PRO A 9 -14.94 -2.47 -4.00
C PRO A 9 -14.13 -2.07 -5.25
N ALA A 10 -13.84 -0.77 -5.41
CA ALA A 10 -13.18 -0.24 -6.61
C ALA A 10 -11.85 -0.93 -6.95
N TYR A 11 -11.10 -1.40 -5.94
CA TYR A 11 -9.81 -2.07 -6.17
C TYR A 11 -9.95 -3.39 -6.94
N LEU A 12 -11.09 -4.10 -6.85
CA LEU A 12 -11.32 -5.35 -7.58
C LEU A 12 -11.50 -5.10 -9.08
N ALA A 13 -12.30 -4.09 -9.44
CA ALA A 13 -12.46 -3.66 -10.82
C ALA A 13 -11.13 -3.15 -11.42
N LEU A 14 -10.38 -2.36 -10.65
CA LEU A 14 -9.05 -1.88 -11.07
C LEU A 14 -8.01 -3.00 -11.20
N HIS A 15 -8.08 -4.02 -10.34
CA HIS A 15 -7.23 -5.20 -10.44
C HIS A 15 -7.55 -6.00 -11.70
N ARG A 16 -8.83 -6.32 -11.95
CA ARG A 16 -9.24 -7.10 -13.13
C ARG A 16 -8.96 -6.40 -14.46
N SER A 17 -9.09 -5.07 -14.49
CA SER A 17 -8.75 -4.28 -15.69
C SER A 17 -7.24 -4.10 -15.91
N GLY A 18 -6.39 -4.48 -14.94
CA GLY A 18 -4.94 -4.26 -14.99
C GLY A 18 -4.51 -2.83 -14.65
N GLU A 19 -5.45 -1.91 -14.47
CA GLU A 19 -5.19 -0.51 -14.14
C GLU A 19 -4.46 -0.36 -12.79
N LEU A 20 -4.81 -1.19 -11.80
CA LEU A 20 -4.12 -1.20 -10.51
C LEU A 20 -2.61 -1.48 -10.67
N GLN A 21 -2.29 -2.46 -11.53
CA GLN A 21 -0.90 -2.82 -11.83
C GLN A 21 -0.18 -1.72 -12.61
N ALA A 22 -0.87 -1.05 -13.54
CA ALA A 22 -0.32 0.08 -14.29
C ALA A 22 0.03 1.25 -13.35
N ARG A 23 -0.88 1.62 -12.44
CA ARG A 23 -0.65 2.66 -11.42
C ARG A 23 0.50 2.31 -10.49
N ALA A 24 0.60 1.05 -10.06
CA ALA A 24 1.70 0.59 -9.22
C ALA A 24 3.05 0.74 -9.95
N ARG A 25 3.14 0.37 -11.23
CA ARG A 25 4.35 0.56 -12.04
C ARG A 25 4.71 2.04 -12.17
N GLN A 26 3.74 2.90 -12.41
CA GLN A 26 3.95 4.35 -12.48
C GLN A 26 4.47 4.90 -11.15
N ALA A 27 3.84 4.53 -10.03
CA ALA A 27 4.27 4.96 -8.70
C ALA A 27 5.71 4.52 -8.39
N ILE A 28 6.09 3.30 -8.80
CA ILE A 28 7.47 2.80 -8.68
C ILE A 28 8.44 3.61 -9.56
N ALA A 29 8.07 3.93 -10.79
CA ALA A 29 8.90 4.73 -11.69
C ALA A 29 9.16 6.15 -11.13
N CYS A 30 8.14 6.77 -10.50
CA CYS A 30 8.28 8.06 -9.82
C CYS A 30 9.32 8.06 -8.69
N LEU A 31 9.72 6.89 -8.17
CA LEU A 31 10.75 6.79 -7.14
C LEU A 31 12.17 7.11 -7.65
N ALA A 32 12.39 7.13 -8.97
CA ALA A 32 13.64 7.60 -9.57
C ALA A 32 13.91 9.09 -9.30
N GLN A 33 12.84 9.87 -9.08
CA GLN A 33 12.90 11.27 -8.65
C GLN A 33 11.78 11.53 -7.63
N CYS A 34 11.94 10.99 -6.42
CA CYS A 34 10.84 10.87 -5.46
C CYS A 34 10.36 12.22 -4.91
N ARG A 35 9.07 12.52 -5.10
CA ARG A 35 8.40 13.75 -4.64
C ARG A 35 7.20 13.49 -3.71
N PHE A 36 7.10 12.29 -3.15
CA PHE A 36 5.92 11.88 -2.35
C PHE A 36 5.83 12.51 -0.96
N CYS A 37 6.94 13.03 -0.41
CA CYS A 37 6.89 13.76 0.85
C CYS A 37 6.69 15.27 0.59
N PRO A 38 6.12 16.02 1.55
CA PRO A 38 5.87 17.46 1.38
C PRO A 38 7.16 18.29 1.19
N ARG A 39 8.33 17.70 1.44
CA ARG A 39 9.64 18.32 1.20
C ARG A 39 10.11 18.21 -0.25
N ILE A 40 9.48 17.39 -1.08
CA ILE A 40 9.75 17.24 -2.51
C ILE A 40 11.26 17.03 -2.77
N CYS A 41 11.88 16.10 -2.04
CA CYS A 41 13.35 15.96 -2.00
C CYS A 41 13.99 15.48 -3.31
N ALA A 42 13.21 14.94 -4.26
CA ALA A 42 13.64 14.50 -5.59
C ALA A 42 14.75 13.42 -5.64
N VAL A 43 15.16 12.85 -4.50
CA VAL A 43 16.15 11.76 -4.42
C VAL A 43 15.72 10.51 -5.20
N ASN A 44 16.70 9.76 -5.69
CA ASN A 44 16.49 8.52 -6.42
C ASN A 44 16.44 7.31 -5.47
N ARG A 45 15.23 6.91 -5.07
CA ARG A 45 15.06 5.74 -4.20
C ARG A 45 15.40 4.43 -4.89
N LEU A 46 15.34 4.37 -6.23
CA LEU A 46 15.72 3.18 -6.99
C LEU A 46 17.23 2.94 -6.97
N ALA A 47 18.04 3.99 -6.76
CA ALA A 47 19.48 3.91 -6.52
C ALA A 47 19.83 3.70 -5.04
N GLY A 48 18.84 3.53 -4.16
CA GLY A 48 19.06 3.36 -2.72
C GLY A 48 19.25 4.66 -1.94
N GLU A 49 19.09 5.83 -2.57
CA GLU A 49 19.20 7.12 -1.89
C GLU A 49 18.05 7.32 -0.90
N THR A 50 18.30 8.11 0.15
CA THR A 50 17.28 8.53 1.11
C THR A 50 17.32 10.04 1.29
N GLY A 51 16.14 10.62 1.54
CA GLY A 51 16.01 12.03 1.92
C GLY A 51 15.84 12.17 3.43
N ILE A 52 15.49 13.38 3.88
CA ILE A 52 15.24 13.69 5.29
C ILE A 52 14.15 12.78 5.90
N CYS A 53 13.18 12.30 5.12
CA CYS A 53 12.15 11.37 5.59
C CYS A 53 12.66 9.95 5.85
N LYS A 54 13.90 9.62 5.47
CA LYS A 54 14.57 8.32 5.67
C LYS A 54 13.87 7.10 5.06
N THR A 55 12.83 7.30 4.25
CA THR A 55 12.15 6.24 3.50
C THR A 55 12.98 5.81 2.29
N GLY A 56 13.13 4.51 2.06
CA GLY A 56 13.80 3.93 0.89
C GLY A 56 12.84 3.54 -0.24
N ARG A 57 13.22 2.53 -1.03
CA ARG A 57 12.39 1.90 -2.09
C ARG A 57 11.35 0.92 -1.53
N LEU A 58 11.69 0.22 -0.46
CA LEU A 58 10.84 -0.77 0.18
C LEU A 58 10.24 -0.17 1.45
N ALA A 59 9.01 -0.57 1.77
CA ALA A 59 8.38 -0.23 3.04
C ALA A 59 9.18 -0.86 4.19
N ARG A 60 9.34 -0.13 5.29
CA ARG A 60 10.02 -0.64 6.48
C ARG A 60 8.98 -1.18 7.46
N VAL A 61 9.11 -2.44 7.84
CA VAL A 61 8.28 -3.05 8.89
C VAL A 61 8.85 -2.65 10.25
N SER A 62 8.01 -2.09 11.12
CA SER A 62 8.38 -1.74 12.50
C SER A 62 8.14 -2.91 13.45
N SER A 63 7.04 -3.63 13.28
CA SER A 63 6.69 -4.82 14.05
C SER A 63 5.67 -5.67 13.32
N SER A 64 5.60 -6.95 13.69
CA SER A 64 4.60 -7.89 13.21
C SER A 64 4.21 -8.88 14.31
N PHE A 65 2.91 -9.12 14.48
CA PHE A 65 2.41 -10.05 15.49
C PHE A 65 0.98 -10.51 15.17
N ALA A 66 0.54 -11.57 15.85
CA ALA A 66 -0.85 -12.04 15.78
C ALA A 66 -1.74 -11.12 16.63
N HIS A 67 -2.77 -10.55 16.01
CA HIS A 67 -3.72 -9.66 16.66
C HIS A 67 -5.04 -10.40 16.92
N MET A 68 -5.29 -10.66 18.21
CA MET A 68 -6.45 -11.46 18.66
C MET A 68 -7.68 -10.60 19.00
N GLY A 69 -7.51 -9.27 19.07
CA GLY A 69 -8.55 -8.31 19.46
C GLY A 69 -9.34 -7.71 18.30
N GLU A 70 -9.11 -8.20 17.08
CA GLU A 70 -9.80 -7.75 15.86
C GLU A 70 -11.30 -8.12 15.88
N GLU A 71 -12.12 -7.37 15.15
CA GLU A 71 -13.54 -7.69 14.98
C GLU A 71 -13.75 -9.04 14.27
N GLU A 72 -14.86 -9.74 14.59
CA GLU A 72 -15.12 -11.09 14.08
C GLU A 72 -15.18 -11.14 12.54
N CYS A 73 -15.69 -10.08 11.89
CA CYS A 73 -15.75 -9.99 10.43
C CYS A 73 -14.41 -9.70 9.76
N LEU A 74 -13.37 -9.33 10.53
CA LEU A 74 -12.05 -8.94 10.05
C LEU A 74 -10.94 -9.93 10.47
N ARG A 75 -11.28 -11.02 11.16
CA ARG A 75 -10.32 -12.02 11.65
C ARG A 75 -10.64 -13.44 11.17
N GLY A 76 -9.61 -14.29 11.14
CA GLY A 76 -9.77 -15.72 10.96
C GLY A 76 -9.86 -16.47 12.29
N TRP A 77 -9.83 -17.80 12.23
CA TRP A 77 -9.92 -18.69 13.40
C TRP A 77 -8.80 -18.54 14.45
N ARG A 78 -7.71 -17.84 14.09
CA ARG A 78 -6.52 -17.65 14.94
C ARG A 78 -6.13 -16.17 15.05
N GLY A 79 -7.13 -15.28 14.98
CA GLY A 79 -6.93 -13.84 14.94
C GLY A 79 -6.57 -13.33 13.53
N SER A 80 -6.13 -12.08 13.46
CA SER A 80 -5.59 -11.44 12.26
C SER A 80 -4.06 -11.30 12.36
N GLY A 81 -3.38 -11.21 11.22
CA GLY A 81 -1.97 -10.84 11.19
C GLY A 81 -1.84 -9.32 11.13
N THR A 82 -1.03 -8.72 12.01
CA THR A 82 -0.74 -7.29 11.98
C THR A 82 0.69 -7.04 11.54
N ILE A 83 0.86 -6.09 10.62
CA ILE A 83 2.14 -5.57 10.18
C ILE A 83 2.08 -4.06 10.33
N PHE A 84 2.92 -3.50 11.21
CA PHE A 84 3.08 -2.06 11.32
C PHE A 84 4.26 -1.59 10.48
N PHE A 85 4.13 -0.42 9.87
CA PHE A 85 5.18 0.23 9.09
C PHE A 85 5.81 1.39 9.90
N ALA A 86 7.04 1.77 9.56
CA ALA A 86 7.81 2.88 10.17
C ALA A 86 8.00 4.08 9.24
#